data_AF-A0A061G395-F1
#
_entry.id   AF-A0A061G395-F1
#
_cell.length_a   1.000
_cell.length_b   1.000
_cell.length_c   1.000
_cell.angle_alpha   90.00
_cell.angle_beta   90.00
_cell.angle_gamma   90.00
#
_symmetry.space_group_name_H-M   'P 1'
#
loop_
_entity.id
_entity.type
_entity.pdbx_description
1 polymer ?
#
loop_
_entity_poly.entity_id
_entity_poly.type
_entity_poly.pdbx_seq_one_letter_code
_entity_poly.pdbx_strand_id
1 'polypeptide(L)'
;MAALAFTHQNFLQFTPKLTPSKPKLKPKRTKTKLSIQTIPTSPQASFTDQFVLQLADSLEDSLPSSSSLPLQKLRDNSSETLVSTQWPSRKDESFRFTDTSFIKNSDIKPISRPPESLAFLDVSSDAQFKSFDFVDGFLVDSSFDSSNFPDGVYVGSLLKLSSEGILKRVCEFLGDFEWGDLFWSVNGLGAPDVTVVYVPEGCRVENPIYLKYISVEGGDGGSKKMPVSNPRVFVLVEKGGEVGIVEEFVGKEGSECYWTNSVLEVVVGEGGKVRHSYVQRQSLSAAHIKWTSVRQESTSTYELVEVSTGGKLSRHNVHVQQVGSDTVTELTTFHLSVGDQTQDLHSRIILDHPRGYSQQLHKCIVAHSSGQAVFDGNVKVNRQMQGN
;
A
#
# COMPACT_ATOMS: atom_id res chain seq x y z
N MET A 1 -52.05 -5.67 18.62
CA MET A 1 -52.09 -4.66 19.70
C MET A 1 -50.65 -4.25 19.97
N ALA A 2 -50.14 -3.06 19.66
CA ALA A 2 -50.72 -1.82 19.19
C ALA A 2 -49.82 -1.22 18.10
N ALA A 3 -50.44 -0.66 17.07
CA ALA A 3 -49.80 0.17 16.06
C ALA A 3 -49.88 1.63 16.52
N LEU A 4 -48.79 2.39 16.38
CA LEU A 4 -48.81 3.84 16.50
C LEU A 4 -47.97 4.44 15.37
N ALA A 5 -48.68 5.18 14.52
CA ALA A 5 -48.19 6.00 13.44
C ALA A 5 -47.80 7.39 13.96
N PHE A 6 -46.75 7.99 13.38
CA PHE A 6 -46.49 9.44 13.40
C PHE A 6 -45.81 9.79 12.06
N THR A 7 -46.58 10.23 11.06
CA THR A 7 -46.79 11.63 10.62
C THR A 7 -45.54 12.36 10.15
N HIS A 8 -45.45 12.55 8.83
CA HIS A 8 -44.55 13.48 8.13
C HIS A 8 -44.80 14.92 8.59
N GLN A 9 -43.74 15.63 8.97
CA GLN A 9 -43.75 17.09 9.10
C GLN A 9 -43.05 17.74 7.90
N ASN A 10 -43.75 18.72 7.34
CA ASN A 10 -43.35 19.59 6.25
C ASN A 10 -42.13 20.44 6.63
N PHE A 11 -41.05 20.36 5.84
CA PHE A 11 -40.01 21.38 5.83
C PHE A 11 -40.36 22.48 4.82
N LEU A 12 -40.62 23.67 5.36
CA LEU A 12 -40.81 24.92 4.61
C LEU A 12 -39.53 25.29 3.86
N GLN A 13 -39.62 25.37 2.53
CA GLN A 13 -38.59 25.92 1.66
C GLN A 13 -38.52 27.45 1.82
N PHE A 14 -37.44 27.96 2.42
CA PHE A 14 -37.06 29.37 2.33
C PHE A 14 -36.14 29.56 1.12
N THR A 15 -36.61 30.31 0.13
CA THR A 15 -35.82 30.75 -1.03
C THR A 15 -35.49 32.24 -0.88
N PRO A 16 -34.21 32.63 -0.77
CA PRO A 16 -33.83 34.04 -0.93
C PRO A 16 -33.68 34.38 -2.42
N LYS A 17 -34.53 35.28 -2.90
CA LYS A 17 -34.38 35.93 -4.21
C LYS A 17 -33.12 36.83 -4.19
N LEU A 18 -32.12 36.51 -5.01
CA LEU A 18 -31.00 37.40 -5.33
C LEU A 18 -31.22 38.01 -6.72
N THR A 19 -31.49 39.31 -6.74
CA THR A 19 -31.58 40.15 -7.93
C THR A 19 -30.19 40.42 -8.54
N PRO A 20 -30.02 40.37 -9.87
CA PRO A 20 -28.72 40.61 -10.50
C PRO A 20 -28.43 42.11 -10.67
N SER A 21 -27.40 42.62 -9.97
CA SER A 21 -26.87 43.97 -10.20
C SER A 21 -25.71 43.93 -11.22
N LYS A 22 -25.89 44.59 -12.37
CA LYS A 22 -24.84 44.80 -13.38
C LYS A 22 -23.83 45.88 -12.93
N PRO A 23 -22.51 45.66 -13.02
CA PRO A 23 -21.54 46.74 -12.97
C PRO A 23 -21.23 47.30 -14.36
N LYS A 24 -21.23 48.63 -14.48
CA LYS A 24 -20.88 49.39 -15.68
C LYS A 24 -19.35 49.39 -15.89
N LEU A 25 -18.91 49.02 -17.09
CA LEU A 25 -17.53 49.19 -17.58
C LEU A 25 -17.22 50.68 -17.83
N LYS A 26 -16.07 51.15 -17.32
CA LYS A 26 -15.40 52.39 -17.76
C LYS A 26 -13.93 52.09 -18.04
N PRO A 27 -13.32 52.70 -19.08
CA PRO A 27 -11.98 52.34 -19.53
C PRO A 27 -10.91 53.00 -18.66
N LYS A 28 -9.85 52.26 -18.30
CA LYS A 28 -8.61 52.85 -17.77
C LYS A 28 -7.42 52.41 -18.61
N ARG A 29 -6.72 53.43 -19.11
CA ARG A 29 -5.47 53.35 -19.88
C ARG A 29 -4.30 52.85 -19.02
N THR A 30 -3.46 52.12 -19.72
CA THR A 30 -2.11 51.58 -19.48
C THR A 30 -1.15 52.41 -18.63
N LYS A 31 -0.44 51.74 -17.71
CA LYS A 31 1.00 51.93 -17.45
C LYS A 31 1.63 50.59 -17.08
N THR A 32 2.36 50.01 -18.03
CA THR A 32 3.20 48.83 -17.84
C THR A 32 4.43 49.25 -17.01
N LYS A 33 4.55 48.73 -15.78
CA LYS A 33 5.82 48.70 -15.04
C LYS A 33 6.19 47.23 -14.87
N LEU A 34 7.26 46.81 -15.55
CA LEU A 34 7.92 45.54 -15.25
C LEU A 34 8.45 45.60 -13.82
N SER A 35 7.86 44.82 -12.93
CA SER A 35 8.43 44.47 -11.63
C SER A 35 9.10 43.12 -11.79
N ILE A 36 10.43 43.12 -11.74
CA ILE A 36 11.21 41.90 -11.56
C ILE A 36 10.94 41.48 -10.12
N GLN A 37 10.07 40.49 -9.92
CA GLN A 37 9.97 39.80 -8.64
C GLN A 37 11.16 38.86 -8.55
N THR A 38 12.16 39.28 -7.79
CA THR A 38 13.19 38.39 -7.24
C THR A 38 12.49 37.35 -6.36
N ILE A 39 12.54 36.10 -6.79
CA ILE A 39 12.24 34.93 -5.95
C ILE A 39 13.19 35.01 -4.75
N PRO A 40 12.71 35.00 -3.49
CA PRO A 40 13.60 34.77 -2.38
C PRO A 40 13.97 33.29 -2.39
N THR A 41 15.11 32.97 -2.98
CA THR A 41 15.81 31.71 -2.73
C THR A 41 16.30 31.75 -1.27
N SER A 42 15.45 31.29 -0.36
CA SER A 42 15.95 30.80 0.92
C SER A 42 16.81 29.57 0.62
N PRO A 43 18.07 29.48 1.08
CA PRO A 43 18.78 28.22 1.07
C PRO A 43 18.07 27.31 2.07
N GLN A 44 17.18 26.44 1.61
CA GLN A 44 16.82 25.26 2.40
C GLN A 44 18.07 24.39 2.43
N ALA A 45 18.86 24.52 3.49
CA ALA A 45 19.82 23.50 3.84
C ALA A 45 19.03 22.18 3.96
N SER A 46 19.23 21.26 3.01
CA SER A 46 18.71 19.90 3.12
C SER A 46 19.44 19.25 4.30
N PHE A 47 18.86 19.34 5.48
CA PHE A 47 19.30 18.51 6.59
C PHE A 47 18.86 17.09 6.27
N THR A 48 19.78 16.31 5.73
CA THR A 48 19.64 14.87 5.60
C THR A 48 19.33 14.27 6.96
N ASP A 49 18.34 13.40 7.05
CA ASP A 49 17.97 12.74 8.31
C ASP A 49 18.96 11.59 8.58
N GLN A 50 19.86 11.81 9.54
CA GLN A 50 20.91 10.84 9.88
C GLN A 50 20.33 9.48 10.31
N PHE A 51 19.15 9.45 10.94
CA PHE A 51 18.51 8.20 11.32
C PHE A 51 18.06 7.41 10.08
N VAL A 52 17.50 8.09 9.08
CA VAL A 52 17.09 7.47 7.82
C VAL A 52 18.30 6.89 7.08
N LEU A 53 19.42 7.62 7.01
CA LEU A 53 20.65 7.12 6.41
C LEU A 53 21.19 5.89 7.12
N GLN A 54 21.27 5.91 8.46
CA GLN A 54 21.76 4.75 9.23
C GLN A 54 20.87 3.52 9.04
N LEU A 55 19.56 3.71 8.96
CA LEU A 55 18.63 2.64 8.64
C LEU A 55 18.89 2.10 7.22
N ALA A 56 19.06 2.99 6.24
CA ALA A 56 19.36 2.61 4.86
C ALA A 56 20.66 1.79 4.77
N ASP A 57 21.75 2.26 5.37
CA ASP A 57 23.04 1.54 5.42
C ASP A 57 22.85 0.13 6.03
N SER A 58 22.13 0.03 7.14
CA SER A 58 21.89 -1.27 7.81
C SER A 58 21.08 -2.24 6.96
N LEU A 59 20.15 -1.74 6.13
CA LEU A 59 19.35 -2.56 5.22
C LEU A 59 20.19 -3.05 4.06
N GLU A 60 21.01 -2.18 3.48
CA GLU A 60 21.95 -2.52 2.40
C GLU A 60 22.96 -3.59 2.85
N ASP A 61 23.53 -3.42 4.05
CA ASP A 61 24.47 -4.39 4.64
C ASP A 61 23.82 -5.75 4.99
N SER A 62 22.50 -5.78 5.18
CA SER A 62 21.78 -6.99 5.59
C SER A 62 21.51 -7.97 4.44
N LEU A 63 21.65 -7.53 3.18
CA LEU A 63 21.29 -8.28 2.00
C LEU A 63 22.50 -8.60 1.12
N PRO A 64 22.47 -9.71 0.35
CA PRO A 64 23.55 -10.06 -0.56
C PRO A 64 23.68 -9.05 -1.71
N SER A 65 24.94 -8.74 -2.07
CA SER A 65 25.28 -7.76 -3.12
C SER A 65 24.93 -8.21 -4.54
N SER A 66 24.72 -9.52 -4.77
CA SER A 66 24.31 -10.03 -6.09
C SER A 66 22.78 -10.00 -6.21
N SER A 67 22.26 -9.16 -7.09
CA SER A 67 20.83 -9.06 -7.38
C SER A 67 20.58 -9.14 -8.89
N SER A 68 19.36 -9.48 -9.30
CA SER A 68 18.94 -9.36 -10.71
C SER A 68 18.85 -7.88 -11.09
N LEU A 69 19.02 -7.55 -12.37
CA LEU A 69 18.95 -6.16 -12.86
C LEU A 69 17.71 -5.37 -12.38
N PRO A 70 16.48 -5.94 -12.37
CA PRO A 70 15.30 -5.18 -11.93
C PRO A 70 15.29 -4.92 -10.43
N LEU A 71 15.77 -5.88 -9.63
CA LEU A 71 15.90 -5.72 -8.18
C LEU A 71 17.00 -4.70 -7.84
N GLN A 72 18.12 -4.70 -8.56
CA GLN A 72 19.16 -3.68 -8.38
C GLN A 72 18.61 -2.28 -8.68
N LYS A 73 17.91 -2.11 -9.81
CA LYS A 73 17.29 -0.83 -10.17
C LYS A 73 16.32 -0.34 -9.09
N LEU A 74 15.52 -1.23 -8.52
CA LEU A 74 14.62 -0.90 -7.41
C LEU A 74 15.40 -0.40 -6.18
N ARG A 75 16.49 -1.07 -5.81
CA ARG A 75 17.35 -0.69 -4.68
C ARG A 75 18.04 0.66 -4.93
N ASP A 76 18.59 0.86 -6.13
CA ASP A 76 19.28 2.10 -6.51
C ASP A 76 18.31 3.30 -6.42
N ASN A 77 17.13 3.18 -7.01
CA ASN A 77 16.09 4.23 -6.95
C ASN A 77 15.65 4.52 -5.50
N SER A 78 15.53 3.46 -4.69
CA SER A 78 15.15 3.59 -3.28
C SER A 78 16.23 4.28 -2.46
N SER A 79 17.50 3.92 -2.68
CA SER A 79 18.66 4.54 -2.04
C SER A 79 18.74 6.03 -2.38
N GLU A 80 18.61 6.39 -3.66
CA GLU A 80 18.61 7.80 -4.11
C GLU A 80 17.49 8.60 -3.43
N THR A 81 16.28 8.03 -3.35
CA THR A 81 15.14 8.68 -2.69
C THR A 81 15.39 8.89 -1.20
N LEU A 82 15.95 7.89 -0.51
CA LEU A 82 16.18 7.94 0.95
C LEU A 82 17.17 9.02 1.37
N VAL A 83 18.16 9.38 0.52
CA VAL A 83 19.15 10.44 0.82
C VAL A 83 18.50 11.80 1.11
N SER A 84 17.35 12.08 0.50
CA SER A 84 16.62 13.36 0.65
C SER A 84 15.34 13.25 1.47
N THR A 85 14.99 12.04 1.94
CA THR A 85 13.75 11.78 2.66
C THR A 85 13.94 11.91 4.17
N GLN A 86 13.01 12.58 4.85
CA GLN A 86 13.02 12.72 6.31
C GLN A 86 12.11 11.68 6.96
N TRP A 87 12.40 11.31 8.21
CA TRP A 87 11.47 10.52 8.99
C TRP A 87 10.17 11.29 9.22
N PRO A 88 8.99 10.73 8.89
CA PRO A 88 7.73 11.44 9.00
C PRO A 88 7.42 11.84 10.44
N SER A 89 6.86 13.03 10.59
CA SER A 89 6.48 13.63 11.86
C SER A 89 5.00 14.00 11.84
N ARG A 90 4.44 14.29 13.02
CA ARG A 90 3.06 14.80 13.12
C ARG A 90 2.84 16.20 12.53
N LYS A 91 3.89 16.85 12.03
CA LYS A 91 3.78 18.11 11.26
C LYS A 91 3.51 17.85 9.78
N ASP A 92 3.86 16.66 9.30
CA ASP A 92 3.59 16.24 7.94
C ASP A 92 2.12 15.87 7.82
N GLU A 93 1.43 16.43 6.83
CA GLU A 93 -0.03 16.31 6.75
C GLU A 93 -0.49 14.84 6.67
N SER A 94 0.25 14.01 5.92
CA SER A 94 -0.04 12.58 5.79
C SER A 94 0.18 11.76 7.08
N PHE A 95 0.86 12.32 8.08
CA PHE A 95 1.19 11.67 9.36
C PHE A 95 0.70 12.47 10.58
N ARG A 96 -0.13 13.49 10.38
CA ARG A 96 -0.63 14.36 11.45
C ARG A 96 -1.27 13.59 12.62
N PHE A 97 -1.99 12.52 12.29
CA PHE A 97 -2.69 11.67 13.24
C PHE A 97 -1.99 10.33 13.52
N THR A 98 -0.83 10.09 12.90
CA THR A 98 -0.15 8.80 12.93
C THR A 98 1.24 8.97 13.51
N ASP A 99 1.41 8.54 14.76
CA ASP A 99 2.69 8.64 15.46
C ASP A 99 3.60 7.45 15.14
N THR A 100 4.65 7.70 14.34
CA THR A 100 5.66 6.71 13.98
C THR A 100 6.85 6.68 14.95
N SER A 101 6.82 7.46 16.04
CA SER A 101 7.90 7.52 17.02
C SER A 101 8.14 6.20 17.74
N PHE A 102 7.11 5.35 17.85
CA PHE A 102 7.23 3.97 18.33
C PHE A 102 8.26 3.16 17.51
N ILE A 103 8.24 3.32 16.19
CA ILE A 103 9.23 2.69 15.30
C ILE A 103 10.57 3.41 15.43
N LYS A 104 10.58 4.75 15.30
CA LYS A 104 11.82 5.57 15.32
C LYS A 104 12.66 5.38 16.59
N ASN A 105 12.02 5.21 17.75
CA ASN A 105 12.70 5.10 19.04
C ASN A 105 13.13 3.67 19.40
N SER A 106 12.91 2.71 18.51
CA SER A 106 13.31 1.31 18.65
C SER A 106 14.71 1.05 18.09
N ASP A 107 15.33 -0.02 18.54
CA ASP A 107 16.55 -0.57 17.93
C ASP A 107 16.14 -1.46 16.75
N ILE A 108 16.01 -0.84 15.58
CA ILE A 108 15.58 -1.50 14.34
C ILE A 108 16.69 -2.43 13.85
N LYS A 109 16.36 -3.71 13.66
CA LYS A 109 17.29 -4.74 13.18
C LYS A 109 16.77 -5.37 11.89
N PRO A 110 17.36 -5.08 10.71
CA PRO A 110 17.03 -5.79 9.49
C PRO A 110 17.23 -7.30 9.64
N ILE A 111 16.24 -8.08 9.19
CA ILE A 111 16.35 -9.53 9.17
C ILE A 111 17.10 -9.94 7.90
N SER A 112 18.29 -10.52 8.07
CA SER A 112 19.23 -10.79 6.97
C SER A 112 19.11 -12.18 6.35
N ARG A 113 18.36 -13.09 6.98
CA ARG A 113 18.21 -14.47 6.51
C ARG A 113 16.85 -15.06 6.90
N PRO A 114 16.32 -16.02 6.12
CA PRO A 114 15.14 -16.76 6.53
C PRO A 114 15.42 -17.55 7.82
N PRO A 115 14.39 -17.84 8.62
CA PRO A 115 14.55 -18.66 9.81
C PRO A 115 15.01 -20.08 9.47
N GLU A 116 15.86 -20.64 10.33
CA GLU A 116 16.50 -21.95 10.15
C GLU A 116 15.52 -23.13 10.34
N SER A 117 14.42 -22.91 11.06
CA SER A 117 13.37 -23.89 11.30
C SER A 117 12.03 -23.32 10.87
N LEU A 118 11.19 -24.15 10.27
CA LEU A 118 9.81 -23.83 9.88
C LEU A 118 8.78 -24.55 10.77
N ALA A 119 9.20 -25.06 11.94
CA ALA A 119 8.33 -25.83 12.82
C ALA A 119 7.11 -25.03 13.33
N PHE A 120 7.14 -23.70 13.23
CA PHE A 120 6.00 -22.80 13.53
C PHE A 120 5.02 -22.64 12.36
N LEU A 121 5.29 -23.16 11.16
CA LEU A 121 4.33 -23.09 10.04
C LEU A 121 3.07 -23.91 10.30
N ASP A 122 3.07 -24.75 11.34
CA ASP A 122 1.89 -25.45 11.88
C ASP A 122 0.84 -24.50 12.52
N VAL A 123 1.05 -23.17 12.42
CA VAL A 123 0.04 -22.15 12.69
C VAL A 123 -1.11 -22.29 11.67
N SER A 124 -2.03 -23.18 12.04
CA SER A 124 -3.42 -23.28 11.58
C SER A 124 -3.61 -23.23 10.07
N SER A 125 -3.46 -24.38 9.40
CA SER A 125 -3.87 -24.58 8.00
C SER A 125 -5.40 -24.76 7.88
N ASP A 126 -6.19 -23.78 8.32
CA ASP A 126 -7.64 -23.76 8.06
C ASP A 126 -7.97 -23.32 6.62
N ALA A 127 -6.97 -22.86 5.87
CA ALA A 127 -7.13 -22.49 4.47
C ALA A 127 -7.20 -23.76 3.59
N GLN A 128 -8.23 -23.84 2.75
CA GLN A 128 -8.42 -24.92 1.78
C GLN A 128 -7.40 -24.89 0.62
N PHE A 129 -6.56 -23.85 0.54
CA PHE A 129 -5.62 -23.60 -0.57
C PHE A 129 -4.17 -23.54 -0.07
N LYS A 130 -3.23 -23.99 -0.91
CA LYS A 130 -1.79 -23.87 -0.65
C LYS A 130 -1.37 -22.40 -0.64
N SER A 131 -0.64 -21.99 0.39
CA SER A 131 -0.07 -20.64 0.53
C SER A 131 1.36 -20.55 0.01
N PHE A 132 1.74 -19.34 -0.40
CA PHE A 132 3.12 -18.89 -0.55
C PHE A 132 3.50 -18.18 0.74
N ASP A 133 4.35 -18.85 1.52
CA ASP A 133 4.69 -18.40 2.86
C ASP A 133 5.93 -17.50 2.83
N PHE A 134 5.73 -16.27 3.30
CA PHE A 134 6.78 -15.31 3.58
C PHE A 134 7.06 -15.33 5.07
N VAL A 135 8.22 -15.82 5.47
CA VAL A 135 8.63 -15.79 6.87
C VAL A 135 9.70 -14.72 7.05
N ASP A 136 9.39 -13.74 7.88
CA ASP A 136 10.27 -12.61 8.17
C ASP A 136 10.76 -11.88 6.90
N GLY A 137 9.91 -11.84 5.87
CA GLY A 137 10.18 -11.17 4.60
C GLY A 137 10.77 -12.07 3.51
N PHE A 138 11.18 -13.30 3.84
CA PHE A 138 11.73 -14.27 2.88
C PHE A 138 10.66 -15.27 2.44
N LEU A 139 10.56 -15.52 1.14
CA LEU A 139 9.73 -16.61 0.60
C LEU A 139 10.39 -17.96 0.90
N VAL A 140 9.81 -18.79 1.78
CA VAL A 140 10.50 -19.99 2.30
C VAL A 140 10.10 -21.31 1.62
N ASP A 141 8.89 -21.43 1.08
CA ASP A 141 8.49 -22.59 0.27
C ASP A 141 8.24 -22.15 -1.17
N SER A 142 9.10 -22.64 -2.07
CA SER A 142 9.00 -22.41 -3.52
C SER A 142 9.06 -23.73 -4.26
N SER A 143 8.40 -24.77 -3.74
CA SER A 143 7.87 -25.81 -4.62
C SER A 143 6.85 -25.15 -5.56
N PHE A 144 7.38 -24.48 -6.59
CA PHE A 144 6.72 -23.98 -7.78
C PHE A 144 6.15 -25.18 -8.50
N ASP A 145 5.03 -25.66 -7.98
CA ASP A 145 4.33 -26.72 -8.64
C ASP A 145 3.45 -26.07 -9.69
N SER A 146 4.05 -25.87 -10.86
CA SER A 146 3.40 -25.27 -12.02
C SER A 146 2.11 -26.00 -12.38
N SER A 147 1.93 -27.26 -11.97
CA SER A 147 0.69 -27.99 -12.20
C SER A 147 -0.51 -27.45 -11.42
N ASN A 148 -0.30 -26.59 -10.41
CA ASN A 148 -1.40 -25.97 -9.68
C ASN A 148 -1.97 -24.72 -10.37
N PHE A 149 -1.32 -24.24 -11.44
CA PHE A 149 -1.75 -23.06 -12.17
C PHE A 149 -1.95 -23.37 -13.66
N PRO A 150 -2.81 -22.61 -14.37
CA PRO A 150 -2.91 -22.69 -15.81
C PRO A 150 -1.57 -22.44 -16.51
N ASP A 151 -1.42 -22.96 -17.73
CA ASP A 151 -0.23 -22.76 -18.55
C ASP A 151 0.11 -21.27 -18.71
N GLY A 152 1.38 -20.94 -18.49
CA GLY A 152 1.92 -19.58 -18.62
C GLY A 152 1.77 -18.69 -17.38
N VAL A 153 0.98 -19.09 -16.38
CA VAL A 153 0.94 -18.39 -15.08
C VAL A 153 2.25 -18.63 -14.33
N TYR A 154 2.80 -17.58 -13.74
CA TYR A 154 3.99 -17.66 -12.91
C TYR A 154 3.74 -17.04 -11.54
N VAL A 155 4.04 -17.79 -10.47
CA VAL A 155 4.05 -17.27 -9.10
C VAL A 155 5.35 -17.68 -8.41
N GLY A 156 6.26 -16.74 -8.16
CA GLY A 156 7.52 -17.08 -7.51
C GLY A 156 8.54 -15.96 -7.46
N SER A 157 9.74 -16.33 -7.03
CA SER A 157 10.89 -15.43 -6.84
C SER A 157 11.36 -14.79 -8.16
N LEU A 158 11.47 -13.46 -8.20
CA LEU A 158 12.07 -12.73 -9.32
C LEU A 158 13.51 -13.20 -9.59
N LEU A 159 14.27 -13.52 -8.55
CA LEU A 159 15.63 -14.06 -8.68
C LEU A 159 15.68 -15.43 -9.39
N LYS A 160 14.59 -16.20 -9.34
CA LYS A 160 14.46 -17.51 -10.00
C LYS A 160 13.70 -17.45 -11.34
N LEU A 161 13.24 -16.28 -11.76
CA LEU A 161 12.47 -16.11 -12.99
C LEU A 161 13.39 -16.27 -14.22
N SER A 162 13.18 -17.34 -15.00
CA SER A 162 13.98 -17.66 -16.19
C SER A 162 13.34 -17.27 -17.52
N SER A 163 12.02 -17.00 -17.54
CA SER A 163 11.30 -16.62 -18.76
C SER A 163 11.64 -15.17 -19.14
N GLU A 164 12.40 -14.99 -20.22
CA GLU A 164 12.77 -13.66 -20.74
C GLU A 164 11.55 -12.80 -21.08
N GLY A 165 10.48 -13.42 -21.59
CA GLY A 165 9.23 -12.73 -21.94
C GLY A 165 8.54 -12.13 -20.70
N ILE A 166 8.41 -12.92 -19.64
CA ILE A 166 7.81 -12.45 -18.37
C ILE A 166 8.73 -11.40 -17.73
N LEU A 167 10.04 -11.67 -17.70
CA LEU A 167 11.01 -10.74 -17.11
C LEU A 167 10.96 -9.37 -17.77
N LYS A 168 10.89 -9.32 -19.11
CA LYS A 168 10.74 -8.06 -19.85
C LYS A 168 9.50 -7.29 -19.40
N ARG A 169 8.35 -7.98 -19.28
CA ARG A 169 7.10 -7.36 -18.84
C ARG A 169 7.16 -6.87 -17.40
N VAL A 170 7.80 -7.62 -16.50
CA VAL A 170 8.05 -7.16 -15.11
C VAL A 170 8.91 -5.90 -15.10
N CYS A 171 9.98 -5.83 -15.88
CA CYS A 171 10.87 -4.66 -15.98
C CYS A 171 10.17 -3.39 -16.46
N GLU A 172 9.10 -3.52 -17.24
CA GLU A 172 8.36 -2.38 -17.78
C GLU A 172 7.56 -1.63 -16.70
N PHE A 173 7.15 -2.31 -15.62
CA PHE A 173 6.25 -1.74 -14.61
C PHE A 173 6.75 -1.81 -13.17
N LEU A 174 7.68 -2.71 -12.84
CA LEU A 174 8.16 -2.86 -11.47
C LEU A 174 8.83 -1.57 -10.97
N GLY A 175 8.37 -1.05 -9.83
CA GLY A 175 8.89 0.18 -9.24
C GLY A 175 8.46 1.46 -9.96
N ASP A 176 7.54 1.38 -10.93
CA ASP A 176 6.96 2.54 -11.63
C ASP A 176 5.85 3.20 -10.76
N PHE A 177 6.26 3.78 -9.63
CA PHE A 177 5.35 4.43 -8.69
C PHE A 177 5.99 5.64 -8.02
N GLU A 178 5.46 6.84 -8.31
CA GLU A 178 6.05 8.11 -7.90
C GLU A 178 5.51 8.66 -6.55
N TRP A 179 4.46 8.04 -6.00
CA TRP A 179 3.82 8.52 -4.76
C TRP A 179 4.26 7.78 -3.50
N GLY A 180 5.32 6.97 -3.59
CA GLY A 180 5.90 6.28 -2.45
C GLY A 180 6.42 7.26 -1.40
N ASP A 181 6.19 6.95 -0.12
CA ASP A 181 6.79 7.69 0.99
C ASP A 181 8.11 7.04 1.44
N LEU A 182 8.63 7.48 2.60
CA LEU A 182 9.81 6.87 3.22
C LEU A 182 9.72 5.35 3.31
N PHE A 183 8.56 4.81 3.72
CA PHE A 183 8.39 3.40 4.01
C PHE A 183 8.36 2.55 2.72
N TRP A 184 7.87 3.12 1.61
CA TRP A 184 8.01 2.52 0.28
C TRP A 184 9.47 2.32 -0.10
N SER A 185 10.30 3.36 0.07
CA SER A 185 11.72 3.30 -0.28
C SER A 185 12.52 2.43 0.70
N VAL A 186 12.19 2.44 2.00
CA VAL A 186 12.75 1.48 2.97
C VAL A 186 12.47 0.05 2.53
N ASN A 187 11.26 -0.25 2.05
CA ASN A 187 10.96 -1.57 1.51
C ASN A 187 11.76 -1.87 0.24
N GLY A 188 11.83 -0.94 -0.71
CA GLY A 188 12.55 -1.14 -1.97
C GLY A 188 14.05 -1.38 -1.78
N LEU A 189 14.67 -0.72 -0.79
CA LEU A 189 16.06 -0.98 -0.42
C LEU A 189 16.21 -2.30 0.37
N GLY A 190 15.31 -2.56 1.32
CA GLY A 190 15.37 -3.67 2.26
C GLY A 190 14.73 -4.98 1.79
N ALA A 191 14.17 -5.04 0.59
CA ALA A 191 13.51 -6.24 0.08
C ALA A 191 14.55 -7.33 -0.28
N PRO A 192 14.46 -8.54 0.32
CA PRO A 192 15.38 -9.63 0.00
C PRO A 192 15.19 -10.14 -1.43
N ASP A 193 13.95 -10.10 -1.92
CA ASP A 193 13.52 -10.50 -3.26
C ASP A 193 12.17 -9.83 -3.57
N VAL A 194 11.71 -9.92 -4.83
CA VAL A 194 10.35 -9.58 -5.24
C VAL A 194 9.65 -10.87 -5.67
N THR A 195 8.51 -11.18 -5.06
CA THR A 195 7.67 -12.27 -5.57
C THR A 195 6.83 -11.75 -6.73
N VAL A 196 6.95 -12.38 -7.89
CA VAL A 196 6.19 -12.06 -9.09
C VAL A 196 5.00 -12.99 -9.20
N VAL A 197 3.82 -12.40 -9.38
CA VAL A 197 2.61 -13.06 -9.86
C VAL A 197 2.34 -12.55 -11.27
N TYR A 198 2.44 -13.41 -12.27
CA TYR A 198 2.17 -13.09 -13.67
C TYR A 198 1.01 -13.92 -14.19
N VAL A 199 0.00 -13.26 -14.76
CA VAL A 199 -1.18 -13.89 -15.35
C VAL A 199 -1.24 -13.52 -16.83
N PRO A 200 -1.13 -14.49 -17.76
CA PRO A 200 -1.15 -14.25 -19.20
C PRO A 200 -2.46 -13.65 -19.71
N GLU A 201 -2.42 -13.17 -20.96
CA GLU A 201 -3.59 -12.62 -21.65
C GLU A 201 -4.74 -13.65 -21.71
N GLY A 202 -5.93 -13.21 -21.33
CA GLY A 202 -7.16 -14.02 -21.32
C GLY A 202 -7.17 -15.18 -20.32
N CYS A 203 -6.13 -15.31 -19.48
CA CYS A 203 -6.02 -16.42 -18.54
C CYS A 203 -6.82 -16.13 -17.26
N ARG A 204 -7.67 -17.08 -16.87
CA ARG A 204 -8.43 -17.05 -15.63
C ARG A 204 -7.85 -18.04 -14.63
N VAL A 205 -7.33 -17.54 -13.52
CA VAL A 205 -6.84 -18.36 -12.40
C VAL A 205 -8.01 -18.66 -11.47
N GLU A 206 -8.49 -19.91 -11.47
CA GLU A 206 -9.69 -20.31 -10.73
C GLU A 206 -9.52 -20.22 -9.20
N ASN A 207 -8.36 -20.64 -8.69
CA ASN A 207 -8.05 -20.59 -7.26
C ASN A 207 -7.27 -19.30 -6.93
N PRO A 208 -7.55 -18.65 -5.80
CA PRO A 208 -6.79 -17.48 -5.41
C PRO A 208 -5.34 -17.85 -5.08
N ILE A 209 -4.42 -16.94 -5.40
CA ILE A 209 -3.03 -17.01 -4.95
C ILE A 209 -3.01 -16.51 -3.51
N TYR A 210 -2.66 -17.40 -2.60
CA TYR A 210 -2.65 -17.10 -1.17
C TYR A 210 -1.23 -16.74 -0.71
N LEU A 211 -1.02 -15.50 -0.30
CA LEU A 211 0.23 -14.93 0.19
C LEU A 211 0.14 -14.78 1.71
N LYS A 212 0.86 -15.64 2.45
CA LYS A 212 0.83 -15.66 3.92
C LYS A 212 2.14 -15.10 4.47
N TYR A 213 2.05 -14.01 5.20
CA TYR A 213 3.19 -13.32 5.81
C TYR A 213 3.23 -13.61 7.30
N ILE A 214 4.33 -14.21 7.76
CA ILE A 214 4.51 -14.73 9.11
C ILE A 214 5.71 -14.04 9.73
N SER A 215 5.48 -13.26 10.79
CA SER A 215 6.53 -12.67 11.60
C SER A 215 6.91 -13.61 12.74
N VAL A 216 8.19 -13.99 12.82
CA VAL A 216 8.71 -14.98 13.78
C VAL A 216 9.82 -14.38 14.64
N GLU A 217 10.74 -13.61 14.06
CA GLU A 217 11.72 -12.89 14.87
C GLU A 217 11.07 -11.70 15.57
N GLY A 218 11.15 -11.69 16.91
CA GLY A 218 10.57 -10.65 17.75
C GLY A 218 11.53 -10.15 18.83
N GLY A 219 11.27 -8.93 19.32
CA GLY A 219 11.78 -8.46 20.61
C GLY A 219 10.81 -8.84 21.73
N ASP A 220 11.37 -9.25 22.88
CA ASP A 220 10.57 -9.52 24.09
C ASP A 220 9.89 -8.25 24.60
N GLY A 221 8.77 -8.42 25.31
CA GLY A 221 8.02 -7.32 25.92
C GLY A 221 8.88 -6.49 26.87
N GLY A 222 9.18 -5.25 26.48
CA GLY A 222 10.04 -4.32 27.22
C GLY A 222 11.45 -4.13 26.64
N SER A 223 11.86 -4.97 25.69
CA SER A 223 13.05 -4.71 24.87
C SER A 223 12.78 -3.62 23.84
N LYS A 224 13.82 -2.88 23.42
CA LYS A 224 13.73 -1.97 22.27
C LYS A 224 14.00 -2.67 20.93
N LYS A 225 14.31 -3.96 20.94
CA LYS A 225 14.65 -4.71 19.73
C LYS A 225 13.42 -4.77 18.82
N MET A 226 13.56 -4.31 17.59
CA MET A 226 12.50 -4.33 16.59
C MET A 226 13.05 -4.93 15.30
N PRO A 227 12.96 -6.25 15.11
CA PRO A 227 13.27 -6.88 13.83
C PRO A 227 12.39 -6.27 12.73
N VAL A 228 12.97 -5.96 11.56
CA VAL A 228 12.22 -5.44 10.41
C VAL A 228 12.29 -6.39 9.22
N SER A 229 11.11 -6.70 8.68
CA SER A 229 10.93 -7.51 7.47
C SER A 229 10.33 -6.65 6.35
N ASN A 230 10.89 -6.74 5.14
CA ASN A 230 10.44 -5.97 3.97
C ASN A 230 9.97 -6.87 2.80
N PRO A 231 8.90 -7.67 2.94
CA PRO A 231 8.40 -8.45 1.81
C PRO A 231 7.84 -7.54 0.71
N ARG A 232 8.09 -7.90 -0.55
CA ARG A 232 7.57 -7.19 -1.72
C ARG A 232 7.00 -8.15 -2.75
N VAL A 233 5.80 -7.86 -3.22
CA VAL A 233 5.10 -8.64 -4.23
C VAL A 233 4.70 -7.74 -5.40
N PHE A 234 4.92 -8.23 -6.62
CA PHE A 234 4.53 -7.59 -7.86
C PHE A 234 3.57 -8.50 -8.63
N VAL A 235 2.36 -8.00 -8.89
CA VAL A 235 1.29 -8.69 -9.59
C VAL A 235 1.07 -8.01 -10.94
N LEU A 236 1.24 -8.76 -12.02
CA LEU A 236 0.94 -8.33 -13.38
C LEU A 236 -0.12 -9.24 -13.98
N VAL A 237 -1.29 -8.67 -14.23
CA VAL A 237 -2.38 -9.32 -14.95
C VAL A 237 -2.45 -8.71 -16.34
N GLU A 238 -2.14 -9.50 -17.36
CA GLU A 238 -2.22 -9.05 -18.74
C GLU A 238 -3.67 -8.84 -19.19
N LYS A 239 -3.85 -8.35 -20.43
CA LYS A 239 -5.15 -8.08 -21.03
C LYS A 239 -6.15 -9.22 -20.81
N GLY A 240 -7.33 -8.92 -20.26
CA GLY A 240 -8.39 -9.89 -20.02
C GLY A 240 -8.06 -11.01 -19.02
N GLY A 241 -6.91 -10.96 -18.35
CA GLY A 241 -6.56 -11.94 -17.31
C GLY A 241 -7.37 -11.73 -16.03
N GLU A 242 -7.57 -12.79 -15.26
CA GLU A 242 -8.34 -12.75 -14.01
C GLU A 242 -7.65 -13.54 -12.89
N VAL A 243 -7.52 -12.95 -11.71
CA VAL A 243 -6.91 -13.61 -10.55
C VAL A 243 -7.49 -13.11 -9.22
N GLY A 244 -7.60 -14.03 -8.26
CA GLY A 244 -7.80 -13.69 -6.86
C GLY A 244 -6.47 -13.67 -6.11
N ILE A 245 -6.25 -12.67 -5.27
CA ILE A 245 -5.11 -12.56 -4.35
C ILE A 245 -5.65 -12.54 -2.93
N VAL A 246 -5.08 -13.35 -2.05
CA VAL A 246 -5.34 -13.29 -0.61
C VAL A 246 -4.04 -12.93 0.09
N GLU A 247 -3.99 -11.82 0.81
CA GLU A 247 -2.89 -11.48 1.72
C GLU A 247 -3.32 -11.76 3.17
N GLU A 248 -2.54 -12.55 3.91
CA GLU A 248 -2.74 -12.77 5.34
C GLU A 248 -1.46 -12.42 6.11
N PHE A 249 -1.56 -11.48 7.04
CA PHE A 249 -0.46 -11.09 7.93
C PHE A 249 -0.70 -11.59 9.35
N VAL A 250 0.19 -12.47 9.82
CA VAL A 250 0.16 -13.08 11.15
C VAL A 250 1.51 -12.94 11.85
N GLY A 251 1.50 -13.02 13.17
CA GLY A 251 2.70 -13.18 13.98
C GLY A 251 2.67 -14.50 14.72
N LYS A 252 3.82 -14.94 15.23
CA LYS A 252 3.89 -15.99 16.24
C LYS A 252 3.06 -15.61 17.47
N GLU A 253 2.52 -16.62 18.16
CA GLU A 253 1.80 -16.40 19.41
C GLU A 253 2.67 -15.67 20.44
N GLY A 254 2.12 -14.58 21.01
CA GLY A 254 2.80 -13.79 22.02
C GLY A 254 2.60 -12.30 21.83
N SER A 255 3.37 -11.52 22.60
CA SER A 255 3.41 -10.06 22.55
C SER A 255 4.74 -9.56 21.99
N GLU A 256 5.33 -10.32 21.06
CA GLU A 256 6.59 -9.97 20.42
C GLU A 256 6.45 -8.67 19.61
N CYS A 257 7.50 -7.86 19.65
CA CYS A 257 7.60 -6.58 18.97
C CYS A 257 8.47 -6.72 17.71
N TYR A 258 7.92 -6.34 16.56
CA TYR A 258 8.57 -6.40 15.26
C TYR A 258 7.90 -5.41 14.30
N TRP A 259 8.57 -5.11 13.19
CA TRP A 259 8.07 -4.22 12.15
C TRP A 259 7.95 -4.94 10.81
N THR A 260 6.72 -5.11 10.33
CA THR A 260 6.46 -5.53 8.95
C THR A 260 6.22 -4.33 8.07
N ASN A 261 7.10 -4.12 7.10
CA ASN A 261 7.00 -3.07 6.09
C ASN A 261 6.79 -3.70 4.72
N SER A 262 5.55 -3.89 4.30
CA SER A 262 5.24 -4.69 3.10
C SER A 262 4.75 -3.85 1.93
N VAL A 263 5.06 -4.28 0.71
CA VAL A 263 4.62 -3.63 -0.53
C VAL A 263 3.95 -4.66 -1.44
N LEU A 264 2.77 -4.31 -1.95
CA LEU A 264 2.12 -4.99 -3.07
C LEU A 264 1.97 -4.00 -4.23
N GLU A 265 2.52 -4.34 -5.38
CA GLU A 265 2.32 -3.62 -6.64
C GLU A 265 1.41 -4.45 -7.54
N VAL A 266 0.40 -3.82 -8.14
CA VAL A 266 -0.59 -4.49 -9.00
C VAL A 266 -0.76 -3.70 -10.30
N VAL A 267 -0.52 -4.35 -11.42
CA VAL A 267 -0.86 -3.84 -12.75
C VAL A 267 -1.98 -4.69 -13.31
N VAL A 268 -3.11 -4.04 -13.59
CA VAL A 268 -4.28 -4.68 -14.19
C VAL A 268 -4.40 -4.20 -15.64
N GLY A 269 -4.08 -5.10 -16.57
CA GLY A 269 -4.16 -4.88 -18.01
C GLY A 269 -5.59 -4.64 -18.49
N GLU A 270 -5.74 -4.26 -19.75
CA GLU A 270 -7.04 -3.92 -20.35
C GLU A 270 -8.07 -5.04 -20.15
N GLY A 271 -9.22 -4.74 -19.55
CA GLY A 271 -10.27 -5.73 -19.26
C GLY A 271 -9.91 -6.79 -18.23
N GLY A 272 -8.72 -6.70 -17.60
CA GLY A 272 -8.27 -7.61 -16.56
C GLY A 272 -9.00 -7.38 -15.24
N LYS A 273 -8.99 -8.40 -14.38
CA LYS A 273 -9.69 -8.38 -13.08
C LYS A 273 -8.82 -8.91 -11.96
N VAL A 274 -8.75 -8.15 -10.88
CA VAL A 274 -8.07 -8.55 -9.65
C VAL A 274 -9.04 -8.43 -8.48
N ARG A 275 -9.25 -9.54 -7.77
CA ARG A 275 -9.93 -9.55 -6.47
C ARG A 275 -8.90 -9.72 -5.37
N HIS A 276 -8.78 -8.75 -4.50
CA HIS A 276 -7.79 -8.70 -3.43
C HIS A 276 -8.49 -8.81 -2.07
N SER A 277 -8.29 -9.92 -1.38
CA SER A 277 -8.69 -10.09 0.02
C SER A 277 -7.48 -9.90 0.91
N TYR A 278 -7.60 -9.08 1.95
CA TYR A 278 -6.50 -8.75 2.85
C TYR A 278 -6.96 -8.97 4.30
N VAL A 279 -6.17 -9.69 5.08
CA VAL A 279 -6.42 -9.92 6.50
C VAL A 279 -5.16 -9.66 7.31
N GLN A 280 -5.25 -8.79 8.30
CA GLN A 280 -4.16 -8.48 9.21
C GLN A 280 -4.56 -8.76 10.67
N ARG A 281 -3.79 -9.63 11.33
CA ARG A 281 -4.00 -10.07 12.71
C ARG A 281 -2.69 -10.33 13.45
N GLN A 282 -1.68 -9.50 13.17
CA GLN A 282 -0.36 -9.55 13.81
C GLN A 282 -0.42 -9.18 15.30
N SER A 283 0.66 -9.46 16.04
CA SER A 283 0.83 -9.12 17.46
C SER A 283 0.38 -7.68 17.77
N LEU A 284 -0.30 -7.48 18.90
CA LEU A 284 -0.70 -6.14 19.38
C LEU A 284 0.50 -5.24 19.72
N SER A 285 1.71 -5.78 19.75
CA SER A 285 2.97 -5.02 19.93
C SER A 285 3.72 -4.75 18.62
N ALA A 286 3.19 -5.20 17.47
CA ALA A 286 3.85 -5.03 16.19
C ALA A 286 3.62 -3.64 15.57
N ALA A 287 4.54 -3.21 14.72
CA ALA A 287 4.32 -2.17 13.74
C ALA A 287 4.03 -2.80 12.37
N HIS A 288 2.99 -2.35 11.69
CA HIS A 288 2.61 -2.78 10.35
C HIS A 288 2.47 -1.55 9.47
N ILE A 289 3.34 -1.41 8.47
CA ILE A 289 3.21 -0.40 7.41
C ILE A 289 3.06 -1.15 6.08
N LYS A 290 1.95 -0.91 5.39
CA LYS A 290 1.64 -1.51 4.09
C LYS A 290 1.49 -0.44 3.04
N TRP A 291 2.06 -0.73 1.87
CA TRP A 291 1.75 -0.05 0.63
C TRP A 291 1.10 -1.02 -0.36
N THR A 292 0.01 -0.58 -0.95
CA THR A 292 -0.62 -1.23 -2.11
C THR A 292 -0.73 -0.20 -3.22
N SER A 293 0.00 -0.40 -4.32
CA SER A 293 -0.08 0.44 -5.52
C SER A 293 -0.78 -0.34 -6.63
N VAL A 294 -1.78 0.27 -7.26
CA VAL A 294 -2.59 -0.34 -8.31
C VAL A 294 -2.63 0.57 -9.53
N ARG A 295 -2.22 0.05 -10.68
CA ARG A 295 -2.38 0.67 -11.99
C ARG A 295 -3.48 -0.06 -12.77
N GLN A 296 -4.50 0.68 -13.22
CA GLN A 296 -5.65 0.14 -13.94
C GLN A 296 -5.72 0.64 -15.38
N GLU A 297 -5.50 -0.25 -16.34
CA GLU A 297 -5.71 -0.02 -17.77
C GLU A 297 -7.19 -0.07 -18.14
N SER A 298 -7.54 0.26 -19.39
CA SER A 298 -8.95 0.47 -19.79
C SER A 298 -9.84 -0.74 -19.50
N THR A 299 -11.09 -0.52 -19.06
CA THR A 299 -12.10 -1.55 -18.75
C THR A 299 -11.70 -2.55 -17.65
N SER A 300 -10.59 -2.33 -16.95
CA SER A 300 -10.13 -3.22 -15.88
C SER A 300 -10.90 -3.03 -14.57
N THR A 301 -10.88 -4.07 -13.73
CA THR A 301 -11.56 -4.08 -12.42
C THR A 301 -10.57 -4.44 -11.31
N TYR A 302 -10.61 -3.68 -10.21
CA TYR A 302 -9.86 -3.96 -9.00
C TYR A 302 -10.79 -3.86 -7.79
N GLU A 303 -10.89 -4.95 -7.04
CA GLU A 303 -11.70 -5.04 -5.83
C GLU A 303 -10.78 -5.35 -4.64
N LEU A 304 -10.86 -4.57 -3.56
CA LEU A 304 -10.17 -4.81 -2.29
C LEU A 304 -11.19 -5.02 -1.18
N VAL A 305 -11.05 -6.12 -0.44
CA VAL A 305 -11.74 -6.36 0.83
C VAL A 305 -10.69 -6.56 1.92
N GLU A 306 -10.64 -5.65 2.89
CA GLU A 306 -9.66 -5.64 3.97
C GLU A 306 -10.30 -5.79 5.35
N VAL A 307 -9.67 -6.60 6.20
CA VAL A 307 -9.93 -6.67 7.64
C VAL A 307 -8.62 -6.52 8.42
N SER A 308 -8.53 -5.51 9.28
CA SER A 308 -7.33 -5.21 10.10
C SER A 308 -7.69 -5.12 11.58
N THR A 309 -6.99 -5.89 12.40
CA THR A 309 -7.30 -6.09 13.83
C THR A 309 -6.07 -6.15 14.74
N GLY A 310 -4.87 -6.21 14.17
CA GLY A 310 -3.61 -6.40 14.90
C GLY A 310 -2.68 -5.19 14.82
N GLY A 311 -1.52 -5.29 15.48
CA GLY A 311 -0.48 -4.25 15.46
C GLY A 311 -0.78 -3.09 16.42
N LYS A 312 0.24 -2.64 17.16
CA LYS A 312 0.19 -1.39 17.93
C LYS A 312 -0.03 -0.18 17.02
N LEU A 313 0.67 -0.20 15.89
CA LEU A 313 0.48 0.72 14.79
C LEU A 313 0.26 -0.12 13.53
N SER A 314 -0.90 0.04 12.90
CA SER A 314 -1.19 -0.53 11.59
C SER A 314 -1.56 0.60 10.65
N ARG A 315 -0.79 0.78 9.59
CA ARG A 315 -1.06 1.75 8.53
C ARG A 315 -1.09 1.06 7.17
N HIS A 316 -2.18 1.20 6.44
CA HIS A 316 -2.30 0.79 5.06
C HIS A 316 -2.43 2.02 4.15
N ASN A 317 -1.47 2.19 3.23
CA ASN A 317 -1.55 3.15 2.15
C ASN A 317 -1.98 2.43 0.87
N VAL A 318 -3.18 2.73 0.35
CA VAL A 318 -3.71 2.20 -0.91
C VAL A 318 -3.73 3.30 -1.95
N HIS A 319 -3.01 3.11 -3.05
CA HIS A 319 -3.04 4.00 -4.20
C HIS A 319 -3.60 3.27 -5.41
N VAL A 320 -4.63 3.82 -6.03
CA VAL A 320 -5.17 3.34 -7.31
C VAL A 320 -5.09 4.44 -8.36
N GLN A 321 -4.39 4.17 -9.46
CA GLN A 321 -4.29 5.08 -10.60
C GLN A 321 -5.01 4.48 -11.81
N GLN A 322 -6.00 5.22 -12.32
CA GLN A 322 -6.63 4.96 -13.59
C GLN A 322 -5.76 5.50 -14.73
N VAL A 323 -5.30 4.62 -15.61
CA VAL A 323 -4.49 4.95 -16.80
C VAL A 323 -5.18 4.59 -18.12
N GLY A 324 -6.42 4.11 -18.03
CA GLY A 324 -7.30 3.84 -19.16
C GLY A 324 -8.76 4.14 -18.84
N SER A 325 -9.64 4.19 -19.85
CA SER A 325 -11.05 4.55 -19.64
C SER A 325 -11.86 3.41 -19.02
N ASP A 326 -13.02 3.72 -18.44
CA ASP A 326 -14.01 2.70 -18.04
C ASP A 326 -13.52 1.72 -16.95
N THR A 327 -12.62 2.15 -16.07
CA THR A 327 -12.13 1.31 -14.96
C THR A 327 -13.15 1.22 -13.83
N VAL A 328 -13.11 0.13 -13.08
CA VAL A 328 -13.91 -0.08 -11.87
C VAL A 328 -12.98 -0.33 -10.68
N THR A 329 -13.14 0.46 -9.62
CA THR A 329 -12.39 0.32 -8.37
C THR A 329 -13.37 0.20 -7.19
N GLU A 330 -13.29 -0.87 -6.41
CA GLU A 330 -14.07 -1.01 -5.17
C GLU A 330 -13.16 -1.29 -3.99
N LEU A 331 -13.18 -0.43 -2.97
CA LEU A 331 -12.38 -0.60 -1.75
C LEU A 331 -13.32 -0.72 -0.54
N THR A 332 -13.36 -1.90 0.08
CA THR A 332 -14.15 -2.15 1.29
C THR A 332 -13.23 -2.55 2.43
N THR A 333 -13.21 -1.78 3.51
CA THR A 333 -12.27 -2.01 4.63
C THR A 333 -13.00 -2.00 5.97
N PHE A 334 -12.58 -2.90 6.86
CA PHE A 334 -13.05 -2.97 8.24
C PHE A 334 -11.86 -2.99 9.21
N HIS A 335 -11.79 -1.98 10.08
CA HIS A 335 -10.73 -1.86 11.09
C HIS A 335 -11.28 -1.95 12.51
N LEU A 336 -10.64 -2.75 13.35
CA LEU A 336 -10.94 -2.82 14.79
C LEU A 336 -9.70 -2.41 15.58
N SER A 337 -9.83 -1.34 16.36
CA SER A 337 -8.81 -0.90 17.32
C SER A 337 -9.22 -1.31 18.73
N VAL A 338 -8.37 -2.12 19.38
CA VAL A 338 -8.47 -2.49 20.79
C VAL A 338 -7.26 -1.93 21.56
N GLY A 339 -7.40 -1.70 22.87
CA GLY A 339 -6.29 -1.20 23.69
C GLY A 339 -5.75 0.16 23.25
N ASP A 340 -4.43 0.27 23.06
CA ASP A 340 -3.71 1.48 22.61
C ASP A 340 -3.32 1.44 21.12
N GLN A 341 -4.01 0.63 20.30
CA GLN A 341 -3.72 0.51 18.88
C GLN A 341 -4.12 1.74 18.07
N THR A 342 -3.31 2.10 17.08
CA THR A 342 -3.69 2.97 15.96
C THR A 342 -3.92 2.12 14.71
N GLN A 343 -5.14 2.13 14.19
CA GLN A 343 -5.49 1.60 12.86
C GLN A 343 -5.64 2.78 11.89
N ASP A 344 -4.88 2.77 10.81
CA ASP A 344 -4.74 3.91 9.92
C ASP A 344 -4.87 3.48 8.45
N LEU A 345 -5.85 4.05 7.74
CA LEU A 345 -6.08 3.80 6.32
C LEU A 345 -5.96 5.10 5.53
N HIS A 346 -4.98 5.16 4.64
CA HIS A 346 -4.88 6.20 3.63
C HIS A 346 -5.21 5.61 2.27
N SER A 347 -6.23 6.14 1.60
CA SER A 347 -6.54 5.81 0.23
C SER A 347 -6.35 7.01 -0.69
N ARG A 348 -5.79 6.76 -1.88
CA ARG A 348 -5.71 7.74 -2.96
C ARG A 348 -6.17 7.09 -4.26
N ILE A 349 -7.22 7.63 -4.85
CA ILE A 349 -7.71 7.23 -6.17
C ILE A 349 -7.53 8.39 -7.14
N ILE A 350 -6.77 8.17 -8.21
CA ILE A 350 -6.55 9.14 -9.28
C ILE A 350 -7.32 8.67 -10.52
N LEU A 351 -8.35 9.42 -10.90
CA LEU A 351 -9.14 9.21 -12.10
C LEU A 351 -8.66 10.16 -13.20
N ASP A 352 -7.65 9.72 -13.96
CA ASP A 352 -7.03 10.48 -15.05
C ASP A 352 -7.63 10.17 -16.43
N HIS A 353 -8.63 9.28 -16.53
CA HIS A 353 -9.31 8.94 -17.79
C HIS A 353 -10.84 8.95 -17.66
N PRO A 354 -11.59 9.08 -18.78
CA PRO A 354 -13.05 9.14 -18.72
C PRO A 354 -13.70 7.87 -18.15
N ARG A 355 -14.88 8.06 -17.56
CA ARG A 355 -15.81 6.98 -17.15
C ARG A 355 -15.21 5.97 -16.15
N GLY A 356 -14.19 6.36 -15.39
CA GLY A 356 -13.76 5.60 -14.22
C GLY A 356 -14.84 5.62 -13.13
N TYR A 357 -15.15 4.45 -12.57
CA TYR A 357 -16.02 4.29 -11.42
C TYR A 357 -15.17 3.91 -10.20
N SER A 358 -15.43 4.56 -9.06
CA SER A 358 -14.85 4.14 -7.79
C SER A 358 -15.87 4.20 -6.65
N GLN A 359 -15.80 3.19 -5.78
CA GLN A 359 -16.54 3.13 -4.53
C GLN A 359 -15.59 2.82 -3.37
N GLN A 360 -15.75 3.54 -2.27
CA GLN A 360 -15.00 3.30 -1.04
C GLN A 360 -15.96 3.17 0.14
N LEU A 361 -15.87 2.06 0.86
CA LEU A 361 -16.58 1.81 2.11
C LEU A 361 -15.56 1.49 3.21
N HIS A 362 -15.36 2.42 4.12
CA HIS A 362 -14.55 2.19 5.31
C HIS A 362 -15.45 2.13 6.55
N LYS A 363 -15.32 1.06 7.33
CA LYS A 363 -15.95 0.90 8.64
C LYS A 363 -14.87 0.72 9.69
N CYS A 364 -14.99 1.40 10.83
CA CYS A 364 -14.10 1.16 11.96
C CYS A 364 -14.86 1.05 13.29
N ILE A 365 -14.26 0.32 14.23
CA ILE A 365 -14.68 0.24 15.63
C ILE A 365 -13.45 0.54 16.49
N VAL A 366 -13.57 1.53 17.37
CA VAL A 366 -12.57 1.82 18.41
C VAL A 366 -13.15 1.39 19.75
N ALA A 367 -12.66 0.27 20.28
CA ALA A 367 -13.25 -0.41 21.44
C ALA A 367 -12.71 0.11 22.80
N HIS A 368 -11.60 0.84 22.80
CA HIS A 368 -10.95 1.33 24.01
C HIS A 368 -10.59 2.82 23.89
N SER A 369 -10.59 3.55 25.01
CA SER A 369 -10.40 5.02 25.03
C SER A 369 -9.00 5.48 24.61
N SER A 370 -8.00 4.61 24.71
CA SER A 370 -6.64 4.87 24.21
C SER A 370 -6.42 4.42 22.76
N GLY A 371 -7.41 3.79 22.13
CA GLY A 371 -7.33 3.34 20.74
C GLY A 371 -7.61 4.49 19.77
N GLN A 372 -7.18 4.32 18.53
CA GLN A 372 -7.36 5.31 17.48
C GLN A 372 -7.66 4.63 16.14
N ALA A 373 -8.55 5.25 15.37
CA ALA A 373 -8.77 4.96 13.96
C ALA A 373 -8.53 6.25 13.15
N VAL A 374 -7.78 6.15 12.06
CA VAL A 374 -7.50 7.23 11.13
C VAL A 374 -7.94 6.79 9.73
N PHE A 375 -8.70 7.64 9.05
CA PHE A 375 -9.06 7.44 7.66
C PHE A 375 -8.84 8.74 6.88
N ASP A 376 -8.01 8.67 5.84
CA ASP A 376 -7.78 9.74 4.87
C ASP A 376 -8.03 9.19 3.46
N GLY A 377 -9.22 9.50 2.92
CA GLY A 377 -9.63 9.10 1.59
C GLY A 377 -9.58 10.25 0.60
N ASN A 378 -8.64 10.19 -0.35
CA ASN A 378 -8.47 11.19 -1.40
C ASN A 378 -8.93 10.65 -2.75
N VAL A 379 -9.84 11.35 -3.43
CA VAL A 379 -10.20 11.08 -4.83
C VAL A 379 -9.89 12.31 -5.66
N LYS A 380 -8.94 12.17 -6.59
CA LYS A 380 -8.56 13.21 -7.54
C LYS A 380 -9.14 12.86 -8.90
N VAL A 381 -10.05 13.70 -9.40
CA VAL A 381 -10.58 13.61 -10.76
C VAL A 381 -9.95 14.71 -11.60
N ASN A 382 -9.26 14.34 -12.68
CA ASN A 382 -8.65 15.34 -13.54
C ASN A 382 -9.73 16.12 -14.30
N ARG A 383 -9.57 17.44 -14.43
CA ARG A 383 -10.64 18.35 -14.85
C ARG A 383 -11.14 18.08 -16.28
N GLN A 384 -10.29 17.49 -17.13
CA GLN A 384 -10.64 17.09 -18.49
C GLN A 384 -11.50 15.81 -18.56
N MET A 385 -11.68 15.12 -17.43
CA MET A 385 -12.34 13.81 -17.34
C MET A 385 -13.68 13.85 -16.60
N GLN A 386 -14.11 15.04 -16.15
CA GLN A 386 -15.45 15.23 -15.62
C GLN A 386 -16.45 15.13 -16.79
N GLY A 387 -17.35 14.13 -16.74
CA GLY A 387 -18.40 13.98 -17.73
C GLY A 387 -19.28 15.23 -17.80
N ASN A 388 -19.74 15.58 -19.01
CA ASN A 388 -20.82 16.55 -19.19
C ASN A 388 -22.15 16.01 -18.65
#